data_AF-A0A2T2U7K3-F1
#
_entry.id   AF-A0A2T2U7K3-F1
#
_cell.length_a   1.000
_cell.length_b   1.000
_cell.length_c   1.000
_cell.angle_alpha   90.00
_cell.angle_beta   90.00
_cell.angle_gamma   90.00
#
_symmetry.space_group_name_H-M   'P 1'
#
loop_
_entity.id
_entity.type
_entity.pdbx_description
1 polymer ?
#
loop_
_entity_poly.entity_id
_entity_poly.type
_entity_poly.pdbx_seq_one_letter_code
_entity_poly.pdbx_strand_id
1 'polypeptide(L)' 'LGAGQTIPLHYGTFPFIKDSPDEFVRQMDEAGLTARAMEAGETIRL' A
#
# COMPACT_ATOMS: atom_id res chain seq x y z
N LEU A 1 -12.14 0.40 -7.91
CA LEU A 1 -11.99 1.01 -6.57
C LEU A 1 -12.26 2.51 -6.73
N GLY A 2 -13.06 3.11 -5.85
CA GLY A 2 -13.35 4.56 -5.85
C GLY A 2 -12.83 5.25 -4.60
N ALA A 3 -11.79 4.69 -3.98
CA ALA A 3 -11.21 5.21 -2.75
C ALA A 3 -10.29 6.40 -3.07
N GLY A 4 -10.31 7.44 -2.22
CA GLY A 4 -9.42 8.60 -2.35
C GLY A 4 -7.95 8.28 -2.05
N GLN A 5 -7.68 7.24 -1.26
CA GLN A 5 -6.33 6.73 -1.01
C GLN A 5 -6.39 5.24 -0.64
N THR A 6 -5.44 4.47 -1.17
CA THR A 6 -5.27 3.04 -0.89
C THR A 6 -3.98 2.80 -0.12
N ILE A 7 -4.02 1.97 0.93
CA ILE A 7 -2.84 1.61 1.73
C ILE A 7 -2.69 0.07 1.65
N PRO A 8 -1.57 -0.45 1.11
CA PRO A 8 -1.29 -1.88 1.17
C PRO A 8 -1.03 -2.29 2.62
N LEU A 9 -1.66 -3.39 3.04
CA LEU A 9 -1.54 -3.98 4.37
C LEU A 9 -1.35 -5.49 4.24
N HIS A 10 -1.08 -6.16 5.36
CA HIS A 10 -0.99 -7.61 5.44
C HIS A 10 0.10 -8.23 4.53
N TYR A 11 1.25 -7.56 4.47
CA TYR A 11 2.47 -8.08 3.85
C TYR A 11 3.62 -8.07 4.87
N GLY A 12 4.68 -8.82 4.62
CA GLY A 12 5.95 -8.75 5.35
C GLY A 12 5.93 -9.24 6.81
N THR A 13 4.78 -9.62 7.38
CA THR A 13 4.71 -10.10 8.78
C THR A 13 5.25 -11.52 8.95
N PHE A 14 5.09 -12.37 7.93
CA PHE A 14 5.65 -13.72 7.88
C PHE A 14 6.45 -13.93 6.58
N PRO A 15 7.48 -14.79 6.58
CA PRO A 15 8.28 -15.05 5.37
C PRO A 15 7.44 -15.45 4.15
N PHE A 16 6.33 -16.17 4.36
CA PHE A 16 5.43 -16.62 3.30
C PHE A 16 4.65 -15.49 2.61
N ILE A 17 4.45 -14.36 3.30
CA ILE A 17 3.75 -13.18 2.77
C ILE A 17 4.72 -12.01 2.52
N LYS A 18 5.99 -12.33 2.23
CA LYS A 18 6.96 -11.31 1.84
C LYS A 18 6.56 -10.73 0.49
N ASP A 19 6.30 -9.43 0.46
CA ASP A 19 5.91 -8.68 -0.74
C ASP A 19 6.43 -7.24 -0.65
N SER A 20 6.37 -6.51 -1.76
CA SER A 20 6.84 -5.13 -1.88
C SER A 20 5.67 -4.13 -1.92
N PRO A 21 5.50 -3.28 -0.89
CA PRO A 21 4.46 -2.25 -0.90
C PRO A 21 4.74 -1.18 -1.96
N ASP A 22 6.00 -0.93 -2.31
CA ASP A 22 6.39 0.04 -3.33
C ASP A 22 6.01 -0.43 -4.74
N GLU A 23 6.12 -1.74 -5.01
CA GLU A 23 5.66 -2.31 -6.28
C GLU A 23 4.13 -2.23 -6.40
N PHE A 24 3.41 -2.42 -5.30
CA PHE A 24 1.95 -2.22 -5.26
C PHE A 24 1.59 -0.76 -5.55
N VAL A 25 2.26 0.20 -4.91
CA VAL A 25 2.03 1.63 -5.14
C VAL A 25 2.29 2.00 -6.60
N ARG A 26 3.39 1.52 -7.19
CA ARG A 26 3.68 1.73 -8.62
C ARG A 26 2.56 1.21 -9.53
N GLN A 27 2.07 0.00 -9.28
CA GLN A 27 1.00 -0.60 -10.08
C GLN A 27 -0.34 0.14 -9.95
N MET A 28 -0.64 0.69 -8.76
CA MET A 28 -1.83 1.53 -8.57
C MET A 28 -1.71 2.87 -9.30
N ASP A 29 -0.53 3.49 -9.28
CA ASP A 29 -0.27 4.73 -10.02
C ASP A 29 -0.43 4.53 -11.54
N GLU A 30 0.09 3.42 -12.08
CA GLU A 30 -0.08 3.02 -13.48
C GLU A 30 -1.56 2.80 -13.86
N ALA A 31 -2.39 2.42 -12.89
CA ALA A 31 -3.84 2.27 -13.06
C ALA A 31 -4.63 3.57 -12.81
N GLY A 32 -3.96 4.70 -12.55
CA GLY A 32 -4.60 5.98 -12.24
C GLY A 32 -5.25 6.04 -10.85
N LEU A 33 -4.79 5.19 -9.92
CA LEU A 33 -5.30 5.09 -8.55
C LEU A 33 -4.28 5.64 -7.56
N THR A 34 -4.76 6.42 -6.60
CA THR A 34 -3.91 6.94 -5.52
C THR A 34 -3.65 5.87 -4.47
N ALA A 35 -2.37 5.54 -4.28
CA ALA A 35 -1.91 4.62 -3.24
C ALA A 35 -0.71 5.20 -2.46
N ARG A 36 -0.53 4.74 -1.21
CA ARG A 36 0.60 5.09 -0.36
C ARG A 36 1.00 3.90 0.52
N ALA A 37 2.28 3.54 0.51
CA ALA A 37 2.85 2.64 1.51
C ALA A 37 3.00 3.35 2.86
N MET A 38 2.79 2.63 3.95
CA MET A 38 2.96 3.12 5.31
C MET A 38 3.70 2.09 6.15
N GLU A 39 4.58 2.58 7.01
CA GLU A 39 5.27 1.77 8.01
C GLU A 39 4.39 1.51 9.24
N ALA A 40 4.69 0.43 9.96
CA ALA A 40 3.99 0.10 11.20
C ALA A 40 4.15 1.23 12.24
N GLY A 41 3.02 1.79 12.67
CA GLY A 41 2.98 2.90 13.62
C GLY A 41 2.85 4.28 12.97
N GLU A 42 2.92 4.39 11.64
CA GLU A 42 2.56 5.65 10.97
C GLU A 42 1.07 5.99 11.14
N THR A 43 0.79 7.29 11.17
CA THR A 43 -0.58 7.83 11.23
C THR A 43 -0.92 8.60 9.96
N ILE A 44 -2.15 8.44 9.48
CA ILE A 44 -2.71 9.22 8.37
C ILE A 44 -3.81 10.15 8.88
N ARG A 45 -3.91 11.33 8.28
CA ARG A 45 -5.02 12.28 8.46
C ARG A 45 -5.80 12.38 7.16
N LEU A 46 -7.12 12.43 7.28
CA LEU A 46 -8.06 12.54 6.15
C LEU A 46 -8.46 13.99 5.91
#